data_AF-A0A833LXM1-F1
#
_entry.id   AF-A0A833LXM1-F1
#
_cell.length_a   1.000
_cell.length_b   1.000
_cell.length_c   1.000
_cell.angle_alpha   90.00
_cell.angle_beta   90.00
_cell.angle_gamma   90.00
#
_symmetry.space_group_name_H-M   'P 1'
#
loop_
_entity.id
_entity.type
_entity.pdbx_description
1 polymer ?
#
loop_
_entity_poly.entity_id
_entity_poly.type
_entity_poly.pdbx_seq_one_letter_code
_entity_poly.pdbx_strand_id
1 'polypeptide(L)'
;MPGHCVSPTVLVLTDDPALRDILSTSLLERGLRYQASDSYDDVDINFCLIIAGPDKSATEIGFRLREIGGIPPCILLLRNETTDANPIRCCRCKTLFLPMDIFHLPQALDQLLAFHD
;
A
#
# COMPACT_ATOMS: atom_id res chain seq x y z
N MET A 1 -14.72 -22.33 17.20
CA MET A 1 -15.28 -21.03 16.80
C MET A 1 -14.30 -20.40 15.83
N PRO A 2 -14.64 -20.19 14.54
CA PRO A 2 -13.73 -19.55 13.62
C PRO A 2 -13.69 -18.05 13.97
N GLY A 3 -12.54 -17.62 14.49
CA GLY A 3 -12.28 -16.22 14.83
C GLY A 3 -12.26 -15.37 13.57
N HIS A 4 -12.94 -14.23 13.64
CA HIS A 4 -13.08 -13.19 12.63
C HIS A 4 -11.84 -13.00 11.75
N CYS A 5 -11.92 -13.39 10.47
CA CYS A 5 -11.16 -12.72 9.43
C CYS A 5 -11.77 -11.33 9.25
N VAL A 6 -11.22 -10.35 9.97
CA VAL A 6 -11.47 -8.94 9.68
C VAL A 6 -10.96 -8.73 8.26
N SER A 7 -11.84 -8.45 7.30
CA SER A 7 -11.45 -8.28 5.90
C SER A 7 -10.24 -7.33 5.81
N PRO A 8 -9.13 -7.73 5.14
CA PRO A 8 -7.91 -6.93 5.13
C PRO A 8 -8.24 -5.52 4.60
N THR A 9 -7.92 -4.52 5.43
CA THR A 9 -8.21 -3.12 5.11
C THR A 9 -6.95 -2.49 4.54
N VAL A 10 -7.09 -1.89 3.36
CA VAL A 10 -5.99 -1.31 2.58
C VAL A 10 -6.04 0.21 2.67
N LEU A 11 -4.91 0.87 2.93
CA LEU A 11 -4.79 2.33 2.77
C LEU A 11 -4.23 2.62 1.38
N VAL A 12 -4.91 3.46 0.61
CA VAL A 12 -4.43 4.01 -0.66
C VAL A 12 -4.02 5.46 -0.42
N LEU A 13 -2.71 5.71 -0.40
CA LEU A 13 -2.13 7.01 -0.14
C LEU A 13 -1.60 7.63 -1.44
N THR A 14 -2.34 8.56 -2.03
CA THR A 14 -1.93 9.25 -3.27
C THR A 14 -2.76 10.51 -3.50
N ASP A 15 -2.13 11.55 -4.05
CA ASP A 15 -2.75 12.80 -4.52
C ASP A 15 -3.27 12.68 -5.96
N ASP A 16 -2.91 11.61 -6.68
CA ASP A 16 -3.32 11.39 -8.06
C ASP A 16 -4.71 10.73 -8.12
N PRO A 17 -5.76 11.46 -8.58
CA PRO A 17 -7.10 10.92 -8.66
C PRO A 17 -7.24 9.81 -9.71
N ALA A 18 -6.48 9.87 -10.81
CA ALA A 18 -6.54 8.85 -11.86
C ALA A 18 -5.93 7.53 -11.36
N LEU A 19 -4.81 7.60 -10.65
CA LEU A 19 -4.22 6.43 -10.01
C LEU A 19 -5.13 5.87 -8.92
N ARG A 20 -5.73 6.75 -8.11
CA ARG A 20 -6.70 6.38 -7.09
C ARG A 20 -7.87 5.60 -7.67
N ASP A 21 -8.43 6.03 -8.80
CA ASP A 21 -9.55 5.33 -9.47
C ASP A 21 -9.15 3.94 -9.98
N ILE A 22 -7.95 3.79 -10.56
CA ILE A 22 -7.41 2.50 -11.02
C ILE A 22 -7.21 1.54 -9.85
N LEU A 23 -6.62 2.03 -8.75
CA LEU A 23 -6.40 1.24 -7.53
C LEU A 23 -7.74 0.86 -6.90
N SER A 24 -8.68 1.80 -6.82
CA SER A 24 -10.02 1.59 -6.26
C SER A 24 -10.74 0.48 -7.02
N THR A 25 -10.74 0.53 -8.36
CA THR A 25 -11.33 -0.51 -9.20
C THR A 25 -10.68 -1.87 -8.92
N SER A 26 -9.34 -1.90 -8.91
CA SER A 26 -8.58 -3.13 -8.69
C SER A 26 -8.82 -3.77 -7.30
N LEU A 27 -8.98 -2.95 -6.26
CA LEU A 27 -9.24 -3.41 -4.89
C LEU A 27 -10.69 -3.90 -4.74
N LEU A 28 -11.66 -3.18 -5.33
CA LEU A 28 -13.07 -3.55 -5.30
C LEU A 28 -13.35 -4.85 -6.06
N GLU A 29 -12.73 -5.06 -7.24
CA GLU A 29 -12.84 -6.31 -8.00
C GLU A 29 -12.37 -7.54 -7.19
N ARG A 30 -11.47 -7.32 -6.23
CA ARG A 30 -10.96 -8.36 -5.31
C ARG A 30 -11.75 -8.48 -4.02
N GLY A 31 -12.79 -7.66 -3.83
CA GLY A 31 -13.57 -7.61 -2.59
C GLY A 31 -12.80 -7.07 -1.38
N LEU A 32 -11.71 -6.33 -1.62
CA LEU A 32 -10.90 -5.74 -0.55
C LEU A 32 -11.52 -4.43 -0.07
N ARG A 33 -11.51 -4.23 1.25
CA ARG A 33 -11.90 -2.96 1.84
C ARG A 33 -10.71 -2.02 1.76
N TYR A 34 -10.95 -0.77 1.37
CA TYR A 34 -9.89 0.22 1.33
C TYR A 34 -10.37 1.59 1.79
N GLN A 35 -9.42 2.39 2.24
CA GLN A 35 -9.56 3.81 2.52
C GLN A 35 -8.59 4.56 1.62
N ALA A 36 -9.06 5.60 0.94
CA ALA A 36 -8.18 6.50 0.20
C ALA A 36 -7.89 7.75 1.04
N SER A 37 -6.63 8.19 1.05
CA SER A 37 -6.20 9.41 1.72
C SER A 37 -5.05 10.08 0.95
N ASP A 38 -4.87 11.37 1.19
CA ASP A 38 -3.71 12.17 0.81
C ASP A 38 -2.82 12.55 2.01
N SER A 39 -3.23 12.24 3.23
CA SER A 39 -2.53 12.62 4.46
C SER A 39 -1.64 11.51 5.00
N TYR A 40 -0.38 11.85 5.32
CA TYR A 40 0.52 10.93 6.02
C TYR A 40 0.08 10.63 7.46
N ASP A 41 -0.79 11.46 8.05
CA ASP A 41 -1.31 11.22 9.41
C ASP A 41 -2.30 10.05 9.47
N ASP A 42 -2.85 9.62 8.32
CA ASP A 42 -3.72 8.44 8.23
C ASP A 42 -2.94 7.13 8.09
N VAL A 43 -1.61 7.19 8.01
CA VAL A 43 -0.75 6.00 8.01
C VAL A 43 -0.82 5.34 9.38
N ASP A 44 -1.37 4.12 9.45
CA ASP A 44 -1.59 3.38 10.69
C ASP A 44 -1.22 1.89 10.52
N ILE A 45 -0.88 1.22 11.61
CA ILE A 45 -0.69 -0.23 11.73
C ILE A 45 -2.01 -1.02 11.67
N ASN A 46 -3.16 -0.35 11.80
CA ASN A 46 -4.49 -0.95 11.66
C ASN A 46 -4.79 -1.42 10.22
N PHE A 47 -4.05 -0.91 9.23
CA PHE A 47 -4.15 -1.39 7.85
C PHE A 47 -3.30 -2.65 7.67
N CYS A 48 -3.75 -3.57 6.82
CA CYS A 48 -2.94 -4.74 6.46
C CYS A 48 -1.93 -4.40 5.36
N LEU A 49 -2.31 -3.48 4.48
CA LEU A 49 -1.53 -3.05 3.33
C LEU A 49 -1.66 -1.54 3.15
N ILE A 50 -0.54 -0.88 2.88
CA ILE A 50 -0.48 0.51 2.44
C ILE A 50 0.04 0.55 1.00
N ILE A 51 -0.76 1.11 0.09
CA ILE A 51 -0.39 1.38 -1.29
C ILE A 51 -0.07 2.86 -1.41
N ALA A 52 1.17 3.22 -1.70
CA ALA A 52 1.61 4.60 -1.82
C ALA A 52 1.88 4.95 -3.28
N GLY A 53 1.25 6.02 -3.76
CA GLY A 53 1.47 6.58 -5.09
C GLY A 53 2.89 7.17 -5.26
N PRO A 54 3.31 7.46 -6.52
CA PRO A 54 4.63 8.03 -6.81
C PRO A 54 4.80 9.44 -6.25
N ASP A 55 3.70 10.13 -5.96
CA ASP A 55 3.63 11.43 -5.31
C ASP A 55 3.91 11.39 -3.80
N LYS A 56 3.89 10.21 -3.17
CA LYS A 56 4.11 10.05 -1.73
C LYS A 56 5.52 9.57 -1.38
N SER A 57 6.15 10.26 -0.44
CA SER A 57 7.48 9.96 0.07
C SER A 57 7.51 8.65 0.87
N ALA A 58 8.35 7.71 0.42
CA ALA A 58 8.61 6.46 1.16
C ALA A 58 9.22 6.73 2.54
N THR A 59 10.07 7.75 2.65
CA THR A 59 10.75 8.13 3.88
C THR A 59 9.77 8.61 4.94
N GLU A 60 8.79 9.44 4.54
CA GLU A 60 7.77 9.96 5.44
C GLU A 60 6.87 8.84 5.96
N ILE A 61 6.39 7.96 5.08
CA ILE A 61 5.60 6.78 5.45
C ILE A 61 6.38 5.90 6.45
N GLY A 62 7.65 5.62 6.14
CA GLY A 62 8.51 4.82 7.01
C GLY A 62 8.88 5.51 8.33
N PHE A 63 8.79 6.83 8.42
CA PHE A 63 8.93 7.59 9.66
C PHE A 63 7.67 7.44 10.51
N ARG A 64 6.48 7.68 9.95
CA ARG A 64 5.19 7.53 10.66
C ARG A 64 4.97 6.13 11.21
N LEU A 65 5.25 5.09 10.41
CA LEU A 65 5.16 3.70 10.88
C LEU A 65 6.12 3.39 12.03
N ARG A 66 7.29 4.06 12.09
CA ARG A 66 8.24 3.89 13.19
C ARG A 66 7.77 4.60 14.47
N GLU A 67 7.10 5.73 14.36
CA GLU A 67 6.55 6.47 15.50
C GLU A 67 5.40 5.73 16.18
N ILE A 68 4.53 5.08 15.40
CA ILE A 68 3.35 4.37 15.92
C ILE A 68 3.77 3.10 16.70
N GLY A 69 4.85 2.44 16.26
CA GLY A 69 5.31 1.17 16.83
C GLY A 69 4.38 0.00 16.48
N GLY A 70 4.80 -1.23 16.81
CA GLY A 70 4.03 -2.46 16.49
C GLY A 70 4.51 -3.19 15.23
N ILE A 71 3.66 -4.07 14.70
CA ILE A 71 3.97 -4.86 13.50
C ILE A 71 3.67 -3.97 12.28
N PRO A 72 4.66 -3.66 11.43
CA PRO A 72 4.42 -2.82 10.28
C PRO A 72 3.52 -3.53 9.25
N PRO A 73 2.61 -2.79 8.58
CA PRO A 73 1.81 -3.32 7.50
C PRO A 73 2.70 -3.72 6.30
N CYS A 74 2.12 -4.52 5.39
CA CYS A 74 2.68 -4.67 4.06
C CYS A 74 2.66 -3.30 3.35
N ILE A 75 3.66 -3.02 2.52
CA ILE A 75 3.75 -1.76 1.79
C ILE A 75 3.97 -2.04 0.30
N LEU A 76 3.13 -1.43 -0.53
CA LEU A 76 3.28 -1.40 -1.97
C LEU A 76 3.60 0.03 -2.41
N LEU A 77 4.81 0.25 -2.91
CA LEU A 77 5.25 1.54 -3.44
C LEU A 77 5.06 1.56 -4.95
N LEU A 78 4.33 2.54 -5.45
CA LEU A 78 4.24 2.85 -6.86
C LEU A 78 5.22 3.99 -7.13
N ARG A 79 6.18 3.79 -8.05
CA ARG A 79 7.26 4.75 -8.32
C ARG A 79 7.38 4.99 -9.80
N ASN A 80 7.78 6.19 -10.21
CA ASN A 80 8.23 6.39 -11.59
C ASN A 80 9.76 6.20 -11.60
N GLU A 81 10.35 5.81 -12.74
CA GLU A 81 11.81 5.58 -12.86
C GLU A 81 12.66 6.79 -12.41
N THR A 82 12.06 7.98 -12.37
CA THR A 82 12.70 9.24 -12.02
C THR A 82 12.56 9.64 -10.56
N THR A 83 11.68 9.00 -9.78
CA THR A 83 11.37 9.42 -8.40
C THR A 83 11.93 8.44 -7.38
N ASP A 84 12.86 8.96 -6.58
CA ASP A 84 13.34 8.46 -5.29
C ASP A 84 13.29 6.94 -5.12
N ALA A 85 14.37 6.28 -5.56
CA ALA A 85 14.58 4.84 -5.43
C ALA A 85 14.92 4.41 -3.99
N ASN A 86 14.71 5.27 -2.97
CA ASN A 86 14.98 4.90 -1.59
C ASN A 86 13.94 3.88 -1.10
N PRO A 87 14.32 2.60 -0.93
CA PRO A 87 13.37 1.59 -0.50
C PRO A 87 13.05 1.81 0.98
N ILE A 88 11.79 1.64 1.36
CA ILE A 88 11.47 1.43 2.77
C ILE A 88 12.15 0.12 3.17
N ARG A 89 13.07 0.20 4.13
CA ARG A 89 13.75 -0.99 4.69
C ARG A 89 12.78 -1.77 5.59
N CYS A 90 11.78 -2.39 4.99
CA CYS A 90 10.82 -3.27 5.65
C CYS A 90 10.77 -4.61 4.89
N CYS A 91 10.70 -5.71 5.63
CA CYS A 91 10.66 -7.07 5.11
C CYS A 91 9.43 -7.35 4.21
N ARG A 92 8.41 -6.47 4.28
CA ARG A 92 7.12 -6.61 3.61
C ARG A 92 6.85 -5.43 2.65
N CYS A 93 7.91 -4.88 2.05
CA CYS A 93 7.82 -3.82 1.05
C CYS A 93 8.00 -4.38 -0.36
N LYS A 94 7.13 -4.00 -1.29
CA LYS A 94 7.27 -4.25 -2.72
C LYS A 94 7.14 -2.94 -3.49
N THR A 95 7.89 -2.81 -4.57
CA THR A 95 7.86 -1.62 -5.44
C THR A 95 7.44 -2.03 -6.85
N LEU A 96 6.58 -1.22 -7.48
CA LEU A 96 6.22 -1.31 -8.90
C LEU A 96 6.59 0.00 -9.59
N PHE A 97 7.26 -0.08 -10.73
CA PHE A 97 7.65 1.06 -11.53
C PHE A 97 6.63 1.37 -12.63
N LEU A 98 5.91 2.49 -12.48
CA LEU A 98 4.93 2.96 -13.45
C LEU A 98 5.61 3.62 -14.66
N PRO A 99 5.00 3.54 -15.86
CA PRO A 99 3.70 2.90 -16.12
C PRO A 99 3.78 1.39 -16.39
N MET A 100 4.97 0.83 -16.66
CA MET A 100 5.08 -0.55 -17.18
C MET A 100 4.62 -1.61 -16.17
N ASP A 101 4.88 -1.42 -14.88
CA ASP A 101 4.58 -2.43 -13.87
C ASP A 101 3.14 -2.39 -13.35
N ILE A 102 2.28 -1.50 -13.85
CA ILE A 102 0.89 -1.40 -13.38
C ILE A 102 0.11 -2.70 -13.65
N PHE A 103 0.47 -3.42 -14.71
CA PHE A 103 -0.12 -4.73 -15.04
C PHE A 103 0.28 -5.84 -14.04
N HIS A 104 1.33 -5.63 -13.25
CA HIS A 104 1.77 -6.54 -12.18
C HIS A 104 1.10 -6.23 -10.84
N LEU A 105 0.27 -5.17 -10.74
CA LEU A 105 -0.48 -4.83 -9.54
C LEU A 105 -1.28 -6.02 -8.96
N PRO A 106 -2.06 -6.78 -9.75
CA PRO A 106 -2.72 -8.00 -9.30
C PRO A 106 -1.80 -8.95 -8.52
N GLN A 107 -0.70 -9.33 -9.15
CA GLN A 107 0.24 -10.30 -8.61
C GLN A 107 0.98 -9.76 -7.39
N ALA A 108 1.24 -8.45 -7.35
CA ALA A 108 1.83 -7.78 -6.19
C ALA A 108 0.89 -7.78 -4.99
N LEU A 109 -0.40 -7.51 -5.20
CA LEU A 109 -1.41 -7.58 -4.14
C LEU A 109 -1.53 -9.01 -3.59
N ASP A 110 -1.63 -10.01 -4.46
CA ASP A 110 -1.75 -11.41 -4.04
C ASP A 110 -0.55 -11.85 -3.19
N GLN A 111 0.67 -11.47 -3.60
CA GLN A 111 1.88 -11.78 -2.84
C GLN A 111 1.93 -11.11 -1.48
N LEU A 112 1.48 -9.85 -1.36
CA LEU A 112 1.49 -9.11 -0.11
C LEU A 112 0.38 -9.54 0.84
N LEU A 113 -0.78 -9.93 0.31
CA LEU A 113 -1.92 -10.40 1.07
C LEU A 113 -1.78 -11.85 1.53
N ALA A 114 -1.05 -12.69 0.78
CA ALA A 114 -0.76 -14.07 1.18
C ALA A 114 0.04 -14.18 2.49
N PHE A 115 0.67 -13.10 2.97
CA PHE A 115 1.33 -13.05 4.29
C PHE A 115 0.35 -12.88 5.47
N HIS A 116 -0.95 -12.74 5.20
CA HIS A 116 -2.00 -12.53 6.21
C HIS A 116 -2.94 -13.73 6.40
N ASP A 117 -2.72 -14.85 5.70
CA ASP A 117 -3.38 -16.16 5.92
C ASP A 117 -2.64 -17.02 6.96
#